data_AF-A0A3B8SMR5-F1
#
_entry.id   AF-A0A3B8SMR5-F1
#
_cell.length_a   1.000
_cell.length_b   1.000
_cell.length_c   1.000
_cell.angle_alpha   90.00
_cell.angle_beta   90.00
_cell.angle_gamma   90.00
#
_symmetry.space_group_name_H-M   'P 1'
#
loop_
_entity.id
_entity.type
_entity.pdbx_description
1 polymer ?
#
loop_
_entity_poly.entity_id
_entity_poly.type
_entity_poly.pdbx_seq_one_letter_code
_entity_poly.pdbx_strand_id
1 'polypeptide(L)'
;MECLAIRNEKRKIRKLVKNIILVLVLIILVVLGIVFHKKIMNNVSWEGIGVILAFATLIFTIISNYREKRKSILLEKNIRDQEKFENEVEQILEFYPQLIEDFIKYTNFPISEPRVLPYHFELDSLDYLNGMIAKYFCLITTINNKVDYLYKFHGEVHPEYDKFRMKVMDINKLITDNVSDISNLVKDCVNGGVGFSEEGARSIIEKRTIYVGNITKLYQDNINELYVLANNAVEERNELSTKM
;
A
#
# COMPACT_ATOMS: atom_id res chain seq x y z
N MET A 1 -17.25 4.35 -1.04
CA MET A 1 -18.61 4.22 -0.46
C MET A 1 -18.67 3.33 0.80
N GLU A 2 -17.66 2.50 1.10
CA GLU A 2 -17.66 1.56 2.25
C GLU A 2 -17.63 2.21 3.64
N CYS A 3 -17.15 3.46 3.75
CA CYS A 3 -17.13 4.20 5.01
C CYS A 3 -18.54 4.51 5.57
N LEU A 4 -19.56 4.58 4.71
CA LEU A 4 -20.96 4.80 5.08
C LEU A 4 -21.63 3.54 5.63
N ALA A 5 -21.28 2.36 5.10
CA ALA A 5 -21.81 1.08 5.56
C ALA A 5 -21.35 0.77 6.98
N ILE A 6 -20.06 0.95 7.28
CA ILE A 6 -19.48 0.76 8.61
C ILE A 6 -20.03 1.79 9.61
N ARG A 7 -20.26 3.05 9.20
CA ARG A 7 -20.92 4.07 10.04
C ARG A 7 -22.37 3.69 10.36
N ASN A 8 -23.10 3.18 9.38
CA ASN A 8 -24.49 2.76 9.55
C ASN A 8 -24.60 1.50 10.42
N GLU A 9 -23.69 0.54 10.29
CA GLU A 9 -23.59 -0.59 11.22
C GLU A 9 -23.26 -0.13 12.65
N LYS A 10 -22.25 0.73 12.84
CA LYS A 10 -21.93 1.29 14.17
C LYS A 10 -23.12 2.02 14.81
N ARG A 11 -23.97 2.69 14.00
CA ARG A 11 -25.22 3.33 14.48
C ARG A 11 -26.30 2.31 14.83
N LYS A 12 -26.53 1.29 13.98
CA LYS A 12 -27.49 0.21 14.26
C LYS A 12 -27.10 -0.55 15.53
N ILE A 13 -25.82 -0.86 15.69
CA ILE A 13 -25.26 -1.53 16.87
C ILE A 13 -25.46 -0.69 18.13
N ARG A 14 -25.17 0.62 18.09
CA ARG A 14 -25.41 1.51 19.25
C ARG A 14 -26.88 1.56 19.66
N LYS A 15 -27.81 1.55 18.70
CA LYS A 15 -29.25 1.45 18.98
C LYS A 15 -29.62 0.10 19.59
N LEU A 16 -29.06 -1.00 19.07
CA LEU A 16 -29.34 -2.34 19.56
C LEU A 16 -28.85 -2.52 21.02
N VAL A 17 -27.62 -2.07 21.31
CA VAL A 17 -27.06 -2.09 22.67
C VAL A 17 -27.87 -1.22 23.63
N LYS A 18 -28.27 -0.01 23.20
CA LYS A 18 -29.16 0.84 24.02
C LYS A 18 -30.50 0.16 24.31
N ASN A 19 -31.10 -0.49 23.31
CA ASN A 19 -32.37 -1.21 23.49
C ASN A 19 -32.21 -2.42 24.43
N ILE A 20 -31.11 -3.17 24.31
CA ILE A 20 -30.80 -4.29 25.21
C ILE A 20 -30.63 -3.79 26.65
N ILE A 21 -29.88 -2.71 26.86
CA ILE A 21 -29.71 -2.09 28.19
C ILE A 21 -31.05 -1.61 28.73
N LEU A 22 -31.89 -0.97 27.90
CA LEU A 22 -33.21 -0.50 28.29
C LEU A 22 -34.11 -1.66 28.74
N VAL A 23 -34.12 -2.76 27.99
CA VAL A 23 -34.86 -3.98 28.32
C VAL A 23 -34.32 -4.61 29.61
N LEU A 24 -33.01 -4.65 29.79
CA LEU A 24 -32.36 -5.09 31.03
C LEU A 24 -32.79 -4.27 32.25
N VAL A 25 -32.80 -2.93 32.12
CA VAL A 25 -33.24 -2.02 33.18
C VAL A 25 -34.73 -2.25 33.49
N LEU A 26 -35.58 -2.41 32.47
CA LEU A 26 -37.00 -2.72 32.65
C LEU A 26 -37.22 -4.06 33.36
N ILE A 27 -36.46 -5.09 33.00
CA ILE A 27 -36.57 -6.41 33.63
C ILE A 27 -36.06 -6.36 35.07
N ILE A 28 -34.95 -5.67 35.34
CA ILE A 28 -34.46 -5.47 36.71
C ILE A 28 -35.50 -4.72 37.53
N LEU A 29 -36.14 -3.67 37.00
CA LEU A 29 -37.20 -2.94 37.68
C LEU A 29 -38.43 -3.81 37.95
N VAL A 30 -38.83 -4.66 36.99
CA VAL A 30 -39.96 -5.61 37.15
C VAL A 30 -39.62 -6.69 38.17
N VAL A 31 -38.42 -7.28 38.11
CA VAL A 31 -37.95 -8.29 39.07
C VAL A 31 -37.80 -7.69 40.46
N LEU A 32 -37.23 -6.49 40.58
CA LEU A 32 -37.17 -5.77 41.86
C LEU A 32 -38.58 -5.46 42.36
N GLY A 33 -39.51 -5.02 41.50
CA GLY A 33 -40.90 -4.78 41.87
C GLY A 33 -41.61 -6.05 42.37
N ILE A 34 -41.44 -7.17 41.68
CA ILE A 34 -42.00 -8.48 42.06
C ILE A 34 -41.35 -8.98 43.35
N VAL A 35 -40.03 -8.90 43.48
CA VAL A 35 -39.30 -9.33 44.68
C VAL A 35 -39.65 -8.43 45.86
N PHE A 36 -39.81 -7.11 45.69
CA PHE A 36 -40.24 -6.21 46.75
C PHE A 36 -41.68 -6.54 47.19
N HIS A 37 -42.56 -6.82 46.22
CA HIS A 37 -43.94 -7.23 46.50
C HIS A 37 -44.02 -8.60 47.18
N LYS A 38 -43.13 -9.53 46.83
CA LYS A 38 -43.05 -10.90 47.38
C LYS A 38 -42.24 -10.97 48.69
N LYS A 39 -41.35 -10.01 48.96
CA LYS A 39 -40.65 -9.86 50.25
C LYS A 39 -41.56 -9.29 51.34
N ILE A 40 -42.60 -8.54 50.95
CA ILE A 40 -43.75 -8.22 51.81
C ILE A 40 -44.60 -9.48 52.10
N MET A 41 -44.49 -10.54 51.28
CA MET A 41 -45.17 -11.83 51.45
C MET A 41 -44.19 -13.03 51.47
N ASN A 42 -43.22 -13.02 52.38
CA ASN A 42 -42.47 -14.14 52.97
C ASN A 42 -41.99 -15.40 52.18
N ASN A 43 -42.09 -15.50 50.86
CA ASN A 43 -41.58 -16.69 50.14
C ASN A 43 -40.95 -16.32 48.79
N VAL A 44 -39.62 -16.21 48.75
CA VAL A 44 -38.87 -16.22 47.49
C VAL A 44 -38.94 -17.66 46.93
N SER A 45 -39.81 -17.89 45.94
CA SER A 45 -39.92 -19.20 45.31
C SER A 45 -38.70 -19.50 44.43
N TRP A 46 -38.23 -20.74 44.46
CA TRP A 46 -37.13 -21.27 43.63
C TRP A 46 -37.32 -21.01 42.13
N GLU A 47 -38.57 -20.88 41.69
CA GLU A 47 -38.96 -20.50 40.33
C GLU A 47 -38.45 -19.10 39.94
N GLY A 48 -38.49 -18.13 40.86
CA GLY A 48 -38.00 -16.77 40.61
C GLY A 48 -36.49 -16.70 40.40
N ILE A 49 -35.74 -17.55 41.11
CA ILE A 49 -34.29 -17.71 40.95
C ILE A 49 -33.98 -18.39 39.60
N GLY A 50 -34.77 -19.40 39.21
CA GLY A 50 -34.65 -20.08 37.92
C GLY A 50 -34.85 -19.15 36.72
N VAL A 51 -35.83 -18.25 36.78
CA VAL A 51 -36.06 -17.24 35.73
C VAL A 51 -34.87 -16.28 35.60
N ILE A 52 -34.31 -15.81 36.71
CA ILE A 52 -33.13 -14.92 36.71
C ILE A 52 -31.91 -15.63 36.10
N LEU A 53 -31.66 -16.88 36.47
CA LEU A 53 -30.56 -17.71 35.91
C LEU A 53 -30.74 -17.96 34.40
N ALA A 54 -31.95 -18.29 33.95
CA ALA A 54 -32.23 -18.47 32.53
C ALA A 54 -31.97 -17.18 31.74
N PHE A 55 -32.36 -16.03 32.30
CA PHE A 55 -32.17 -14.73 31.67
C PHE A 55 -30.69 -14.31 31.63
N ALA A 56 -29.94 -14.54 32.72
CA ALA A 56 -28.50 -14.29 32.77
C ALA A 56 -27.76 -15.13 31.72
N THR A 57 -28.13 -16.41 31.59
CA THR A 57 -27.58 -17.31 30.56
C THR A 57 -27.89 -16.80 29.15
N LEU A 58 -29.13 -16.35 28.87
CA LEU A 58 -29.50 -15.78 27.58
C LEU A 58 -28.66 -14.55 27.22
N ILE A 59 -28.47 -13.63 28.17
CA ILE A 59 -27.65 -12.42 27.98
C ILE A 59 -26.19 -12.80 27.71
N PHE A 60 -25.64 -13.74 28.49
CA PHE A 60 -24.29 -14.24 28.29
C PHE A 60 -24.10 -14.81 26.88
N THR A 61 -25.06 -15.63 26.41
CA THR A 61 -25.05 -16.20 25.05
C THR A 61 -25.10 -15.13 23.97
N ILE A 62 -25.95 -14.09 24.12
CA ILE A 62 -26.02 -12.97 23.16
C ILE A 62 -24.69 -12.20 23.11
N ILE A 63 -24.09 -11.91 24.26
CA ILE A 63 -22.80 -11.20 24.33
C ILE A 63 -21.67 -12.07 23.74
N SER A 64 -21.67 -13.38 24.02
CA SER A 64 -20.68 -14.32 23.48
C SER A 64 -20.78 -14.41 21.96
N ASN A 65 -21.97 -14.67 21.42
CA ASN A 65 -22.21 -14.70 19.97
C ASN A 65 -21.85 -13.37 19.30
N TYR A 66 -22.10 -12.23 19.96
CA TYR A 66 -21.72 -10.93 19.43
C TYR A 66 -20.20 -10.73 19.38
N ARG A 67 -19.48 -11.17 20.43
CA ARG A 67 -18.01 -11.12 20.46
C ARG A 67 -17.41 -12.01 19.37
N GLU A 68 -17.93 -13.22 19.19
CA GLU A 68 -17.50 -14.13 18.12
C GLU A 68 -17.76 -13.53 16.73
N LYS A 69 -18.97 -13.01 16.48
CA LYS A 69 -19.29 -12.35 15.21
C LYS A 69 -18.38 -11.15 14.94
N ARG A 70 -18.07 -10.35 15.95
CA ARG A 70 -17.14 -9.22 15.82
C ARG A 70 -15.72 -9.68 15.51
N LYS A 71 -15.24 -10.76 16.15
CA LYS A 71 -13.94 -11.36 15.87
C LYS A 71 -13.87 -11.87 14.42
N SER A 72 -14.89 -12.58 13.96
CA SER A 72 -14.99 -13.07 12.57
C SER A 72 -14.94 -11.93 11.54
N ILE A 73 -15.70 -10.84 11.73
CA ILE A 73 -15.66 -9.68 10.82
C ILE A 73 -14.27 -9.01 10.82
N LEU A 74 -13.62 -8.93 11.98
CA LEU A 74 -12.29 -8.33 12.08
C LEU A 74 -11.23 -9.20 11.39
N LEU A 75 -11.31 -10.52 11.56
CA LEU A 75 -10.44 -11.49 10.92
C LEU A 75 -10.58 -11.43 9.39
N GLU A 76 -11.81 -11.44 8.87
CA GLU A 76 -12.07 -11.31 7.42
C GLU A 76 -11.50 -10.01 6.84
N LYS A 77 -11.61 -8.91 7.59
CA LYS A 77 -11.03 -7.63 7.20
C LYS A 77 -9.50 -7.67 7.18
N ASN A 78 -8.87 -8.28 8.19
CA ASN A 78 -7.42 -8.38 8.29
C ASN A 78 -6.83 -9.23 7.16
N ILE A 79 -7.47 -10.36 6.83
CA ILE A 79 -7.09 -11.22 5.70
C ILE A 79 -7.18 -10.44 4.39
N ARG A 80 -8.31 -9.77 4.13
CA ARG A 80 -8.47 -8.96 2.91
C ARG A 80 -7.44 -7.84 2.81
N ASP A 81 -7.16 -7.16 3.92
CA ASP A 81 -6.16 -6.10 3.93
C ASP A 81 -4.74 -6.70 3.73
N GLN A 82 -4.46 -7.95 4.15
CA GLN A 82 -3.20 -8.68 3.90
C GLN A 82 -3.03 -9.01 2.43
N GLU A 83 -4.03 -9.67 1.83
CA GLU A 83 -4.03 -9.98 0.40
C GLU A 83 -3.82 -8.70 -0.42
N LYS A 84 -4.47 -7.60 -0.02
CA LYS A 84 -4.30 -6.32 -0.70
C LYS A 84 -2.88 -5.76 -0.54
N PHE A 85 -2.29 -5.88 0.64
CA PHE A 85 -0.91 -5.45 0.87
C PHE A 85 0.07 -6.24 0.00
N GLU A 86 -0.04 -7.57 0.00
CA GLU A 86 0.79 -8.46 -0.81
C GLU A 86 0.70 -8.12 -2.30
N ASN A 87 -0.51 -7.97 -2.82
CA ASN A 87 -0.73 -7.59 -4.22
C ASN A 87 -0.10 -6.23 -4.58
N GLU A 88 -0.13 -5.24 -3.69
CA GLU A 88 0.47 -3.93 -3.94
C GLU A 88 2.00 -3.99 -3.88
N VAL A 89 2.58 -4.81 -2.98
CA VAL A 89 4.02 -5.07 -2.92
C VAL A 89 4.49 -5.79 -4.18
N GLU A 90 3.79 -6.83 -4.62
CA GLU A 90 4.08 -7.55 -5.85
C GLU A 90 4.07 -6.63 -7.07
N GLN A 91 3.04 -5.79 -7.20
CA GLN A 91 2.98 -4.79 -8.28
C GLN A 91 4.14 -3.79 -8.24
N ILE A 92 4.59 -3.35 -7.05
CA ILE A 92 5.77 -2.49 -6.93
C ILE A 92 7.01 -3.21 -7.48
N LEU A 93 7.18 -4.48 -7.13
CA LEU A 93 8.31 -5.29 -7.58
C LEU A 93 8.27 -5.53 -9.09
N GLU A 94 7.09 -5.76 -9.69
CA GLU A 94 6.93 -5.94 -11.14
C GLU A 94 7.27 -4.68 -11.95
N PHE A 95 7.07 -3.48 -11.40
CA PHE A 95 7.41 -2.25 -12.10
C PHE A 95 8.92 -2.08 -12.31
N TYR A 96 9.77 -2.58 -11.41
CA TYR A 96 11.22 -2.34 -11.52
C TYR A 96 11.87 -3.06 -12.72
N PRO A 97 11.65 -4.37 -12.96
CA PRO A 97 12.11 -5.02 -14.17
C PRO A 97 11.59 -4.32 -15.42
N GLN A 98 10.29 -3.98 -15.47
CA GLN A 98 9.69 -3.29 -16.61
C GLN A 98 10.35 -1.94 -16.88
N LEU A 99 10.55 -1.15 -15.82
CA LEU A 99 11.19 0.15 -15.88
C LEU A 99 12.63 0.00 -16.42
N ILE A 100 13.40 -0.94 -15.90
CA ILE A 100 14.81 -1.07 -16.30
C ILE A 100 14.96 -1.67 -17.71
N GLU A 101 14.18 -2.69 -18.06
CA GLU A 101 14.20 -3.31 -19.38
C GLU A 101 13.77 -2.34 -20.47
N ASP A 102 12.64 -1.64 -20.27
CA ASP A 102 12.22 -0.60 -21.20
C ASP A 102 13.32 0.46 -21.30
N PHE A 103 14.01 0.81 -20.21
CA PHE A 103 14.96 1.92 -20.23
C PHE A 103 16.13 1.52 -21.10
N ILE A 104 16.77 0.40 -20.78
CA ILE A 104 17.90 -0.15 -21.52
C ILE A 104 17.56 -0.32 -23.00
N LYS A 105 16.40 -0.93 -23.30
CA LYS A 105 15.98 -1.19 -24.68
C LYS A 105 15.82 0.09 -25.49
N TYR A 106 15.26 1.13 -24.89
CA TYR A 106 14.84 2.34 -25.61
C TYR A 106 15.85 3.48 -25.54
N THR A 107 16.77 3.50 -24.56
CA THR A 107 17.93 4.39 -24.57
C THR A 107 19.08 3.88 -25.43
N ASN A 108 19.13 2.57 -25.71
CA ASN A 108 20.06 1.99 -26.67
C ASN A 108 19.63 2.20 -28.13
N PHE A 109 18.46 2.79 -28.38
CA PHE A 109 18.07 3.17 -29.74
C PHE A 109 19.13 4.12 -30.33
N PRO A 110 19.52 3.94 -31.60
CA PRO A 110 20.51 4.80 -32.22
C PRO A 110 19.89 6.19 -32.35
N ILE A 111 20.40 7.16 -31.60
CA ILE A 111 20.49 8.49 -32.16
C ILE A 111 21.36 8.28 -33.39
N SER A 112 20.80 8.47 -34.59
CA SER A 112 21.45 8.07 -35.83
C SER A 112 22.92 8.44 -35.79
N GLU A 113 23.78 7.42 -36.01
CA GLU A 113 25.21 7.63 -35.90
C GLU A 113 25.59 8.85 -36.73
N PRO A 114 26.51 9.68 -36.25
CA PRO A 114 26.83 10.92 -36.93
C PRO A 114 27.33 10.59 -38.35
N ARG A 115 26.52 10.82 -39.40
CA ARG A 115 26.84 10.36 -40.76
C ARG A 115 27.56 11.40 -41.62
N VAL A 116 27.37 12.68 -41.32
CA VAL A 116 27.94 13.80 -42.10
C VAL A 116 28.21 14.98 -41.16
N LEU A 117 29.36 15.64 -41.32
CA LEU A 117 29.69 16.87 -40.61
C LEU A 117 28.94 18.08 -41.21
N PRO A 118 28.49 19.05 -40.39
CA PRO A 118 28.41 18.99 -38.93
C PRO A 118 27.32 17.99 -38.49
N TYR A 119 27.59 17.28 -37.40
CA TYR A 119 26.75 16.17 -36.99
C TYR A 119 25.44 16.65 -36.37
N HIS A 120 24.34 16.03 -36.77
CA HIS A 120 23.02 16.28 -36.21
C HIS A 120 22.41 14.98 -35.73
N PHE A 121 21.77 15.05 -34.57
CA PHE A 121 20.97 13.98 -34.03
C PHE A 121 19.54 14.08 -34.57
N GLU A 122 18.96 12.95 -35.00
CA GLU A 122 17.60 12.92 -35.53
C GLU A 122 16.57 13.39 -34.49
N LEU A 123 15.76 14.39 -34.86
CA LEU A 123 14.71 14.94 -33.99
C LEU A 123 13.72 13.86 -33.54
N ASP A 124 13.31 12.97 -34.45
CA ASP A 124 12.42 11.84 -34.12
C ASP A 124 13.01 10.93 -33.03
N SER A 125 14.34 10.74 -33.03
CA SER A 125 15.04 9.97 -32.00
C SER A 125 15.07 10.70 -30.65
N LEU A 126 15.20 12.03 -30.66
CA LEU A 126 15.20 12.87 -29.45
C LEU A 126 13.79 12.99 -28.85
N ASP A 127 12.77 13.16 -29.68
CA ASP A 127 11.37 13.20 -29.26
C ASP A 127 10.93 11.86 -28.66
N TYR A 128 11.39 10.76 -29.25
CA TYR A 128 11.19 9.43 -28.69
C TYR A 128 11.82 9.30 -27.30
N LEU A 129 13.07 9.75 -27.14
CA LEU A 129 13.76 9.73 -25.84
C LEU A 129 13.03 10.58 -24.79
N ASN A 130 12.54 11.76 -25.17
CA ASN A 130 11.71 12.60 -24.31
C ASN A 130 10.41 11.91 -23.88
N GLY A 131 9.72 11.23 -24.80
CA GLY A 131 8.53 10.43 -24.51
C GLY A 131 8.83 9.31 -23.51
N MET A 132 9.98 8.64 -23.66
CA MET A 132 10.42 7.63 -22.71
C MET A 132 10.72 8.24 -21.33
N ILE A 133 11.47 9.33 -21.25
CA ILE A 133 11.75 10.06 -20.01
C ILE A 133 10.45 10.40 -19.26
N ALA A 134 9.44 10.91 -19.97
CA ALA A 134 8.13 11.19 -19.38
C ALA A 134 7.45 9.93 -18.83
N LYS A 135 7.50 8.81 -19.56
CA LYS A 135 7.00 7.50 -19.09
C LYS A 135 7.71 7.06 -17.79
N TYR A 136 9.02 7.27 -17.68
CA TYR A 136 9.78 6.96 -16.47
C TYR A 136 9.32 7.74 -15.25
N PHE A 137 9.18 9.06 -15.39
CA PHE A 137 8.69 9.89 -14.29
C PHE A 137 7.29 9.47 -13.82
N CYS A 138 6.40 9.11 -14.75
CA CYS A 138 5.08 8.59 -14.43
C CYS A 138 5.13 7.25 -13.67
N LEU A 139 5.98 6.32 -14.07
CA LEU A 139 6.15 5.04 -13.39
C LEU A 139 6.73 5.20 -11.99
N ILE A 140 7.79 6.00 -11.82
CA ILE A 140 8.37 6.30 -10.51
C ILE A 140 7.33 6.94 -9.58
N THR A 141 6.55 7.89 -10.10
CA THR A 141 5.44 8.52 -9.36
C THR A 141 4.40 7.48 -8.94
N THR A 142 4.09 6.52 -9.82
CA THR A 142 3.16 5.42 -9.52
C THR A 142 3.69 4.52 -8.41
N ILE A 143 4.97 4.15 -8.45
CA ILE A 143 5.63 3.35 -7.41
C ILE A 143 5.59 4.10 -6.06
N ASN A 144 5.98 5.38 -6.04
CA ASN A 144 5.94 6.21 -4.83
C ASN A 144 4.53 6.29 -4.24
N ASN A 145 3.51 6.52 -5.08
CA ASN A 145 2.12 6.57 -4.63
C ASN A 145 1.64 5.24 -4.05
N LYS A 146 2.08 4.11 -4.60
CA LYS A 146 1.75 2.77 -4.06
C LYS A 146 2.43 2.54 -2.72
N VAL A 147 3.70 2.90 -2.59
CA VAL A 147 4.39 2.83 -1.30
C VAL A 147 3.70 3.71 -0.26
N ASP A 148 3.37 4.97 -0.56
CA ASP A 148 2.65 5.82 0.39
C ASP A 148 1.20 5.33 0.65
N TYR A 149 0.59 4.63 -0.31
CA TYR A 149 -0.68 3.96 -0.09
C TYR A 149 -0.56 2.81 0.91
N LEU A 150 0.52 2.03 0.85
CA LEU A 150 0.77 0.91 1.74
C LEU A 150 0.86 1.34 3.22
N TYR A 151 1.38 2.53 3.51
CA TYR A 151 1.37 3.15 4.86
C TYR A 151 -0.03 3.19 5.50
N LYS A 152 -1.09 3.29 4.70
CA LYS A 152 -2.48 3.35 5.21
C LYS A 152 -2.94 2.04 5.85
N PHE A 153 -2.29 0.92 5.54
CA PHE A 153 -2.62 -0.38 6.14
C PHE A 153 -1.93 -0.63 7.47
N HIS A 154 -1.00 0.23 7.86
CA HIS A 154 -0.01 -0.13 8.88
C HIS A 154 -0.32 0.39 10.29
N GLY A 155 -0.88 1.59 10.49
CA GLY A 155 -1.42 2.06 11.79
C GLY A 155 -0.43 2.21 12.98
N GLU A 156 0.66 1.45 13.02
CA GLU A 156 1.76 1.38 14.00
C GLU A 156 3.12 1.46 13.27
N VAL A 157 4.25 1.32 14.01
CA VAL A 157 5.62 1.30 13.45
C VAL A 157 5.94 -0.11 12.94
N HIS A 158 6.40 -0.22 11.68
CA HIS A 158 6.70 -1.50 11.02
C HIS A 158 8.14 -1.45 10.49
N PRO A 159 9.12 -1.87 11.31
CA PRO A 159 10.53 -1.71 10.96
C PRO A 159 10.92 -2.39 9.65
N GLU A 160 10.33 -3.53 9.29
CA GLU A 160 10.67 -4.19 8.01
C GLU A 160 10.05 -3.45 6.83
N TYR A 161 8.80 -3.01 6.96
CA TYR A 161 8.16 -2.18 5.94
C TYR A 161 8.85 -0.80 5.78
N ASP A 162 9.31 -0.18 6.86
CA ASP A 162 10.05 1.09 6.81
C ASP A 162 11.37 0.93 6.03
N LYS A 163 12.10 -0.18 6.25
CA LYS A 163 13.30 -0.52 5.46
C LYS A 163 12.97 -0.70 3.99
N PHE A 164 11.92 -1.47 3.68
CA PHE A 164 11.45 -1.66 2.30
C PHE A 164 11.12 -0.32 1.64
N ARG A 165 10.35 0.54 2.32
CA ARG A 165 10.02 1.89 1.80
C ARG A 165 11.26 2.72 1.55
N MET A 166 12.17 2.82 2.52
CA MET A 166 13.39 3.60 2.35
C MET A 166 14.18 3.11 1.15
N LYS A 167 14.33 1.80 0.99
CA LYS A 167 15.01 1.20 -0.16
C LYS A 167 14.32 1.58 -1.48
N VAL A 168 13.00 1.49 -1.56
CA VAL A 168 12.23 1.94 -2.74
C VAL A 168 12.49 3.41 -3.04
N MET A 169 12.43 4.28 -2.03
CA MET A 169 12.66 5.71 -2.20
C MET A 169 14.07 6.02 -2.68
N ASP A 170 15.08 5.33 -2.15
CA ASP A 170 16.47 5.49 -2.54
C ASP A 170 16.69 5.06 -4.00
N ILE A 171 16.16 3.90 -4.40
CA ILE A 171 16.23 3.42 -5.79
C ILE A 171 15.53 4.43 -6.72
N ASN A 172 14.32 4.85 -6.37
CA ASN A 172 13.55 5.80 -7.18
C ASN A 172 14.26 7.14 -7.35
N LYS A 173 14.95 7.62 -6.31
CA LYS A 173 15.77 8.83 -6.37
C LYS A 173 16.95 8.65 -7.33
N LEU A 174 17.71 7.56 -7.19
CA LEU A 174 18.88 7.29 -8.04
C LEU A 174 18.50 7.14 -9.52
N ILE A 175 17.37 6.49 -9.80
CA ILE A 175 16.81 6.39 -11.15
C ILE A 175 16.40 7.77 -11.66
N THR A 176 15.68 8.55 -10.85
CA THR A 176 15.25 9.93 -11.19
C THR A 176 16.43 10.82 -11.55
N ASP A 177 17.51 10.75 -10.79
CA ASP A 177 18.72 11.53 -11.02
C ASP A 177 19.34 11.17 -12.38
N ASN A 178 19.51 9.87 -12.68
CA ASN A 178 20.04 9.42 -13.96
C ASN A 178 19.12 9.76 -15.16
N VAL A 179 17.80 9.62 -14.99
CA VAL A 179 16.81 10.01 -16.03
C VAL A 179 16.89 11.52 -16.31
N SER A 180 17.12 12.33 -15.28
CA SER A 180 17.30 13.78 -15.41
C SER A 180 18.58 14.13 -16.18
N ASP A 181 19.67 13.41 -15.93
CA ASP A 181 20.92 13.58 -16.69
C ASP A 181 20.73 13.28 -18.18
N ILE A 182 19.97 12.22 -18.52
CA ILE A 182 19.61 11.93 -19.91
C ILE A 182 18.72 13.03 -20.51
N SER A 183 17.77 13.57 -19.74
CA SER A 183 16.94 14.69 -20.20
C SER A 183 17.76 15.93 -20.54
N ASN A 184 18.81 16.22 -19.76
CA ASN A 184 19.72 17.32 -20.05
C ASN A 184 20.54 17.05 -21.32
N LEU A 185 20.98 15.81 -21.52
CA LEU A 185 21.66 15.40 -22.75
C LEU A 185 20.77 15.62 -24.00
N VAL A 186 19.47 15.34 -23.93
CA VAL A 186 18.54 15.65 -25.03
C VAL A 186 18.49 17.15 -25.32
N LYS A 187 18.42 17.99 -24.29
CA LYS A 187 18.39 19.46 -24.46
C LYS A 187 19.68 19.96 -25.12
N ASP A 188 20.83 19.41 -24.72
CA ASP A 188 22.11 19.75 -25.30
C ASP A 188 22.14 19.41 -26.81
N CYS A 189 21.57 18.27 -27.20
CA CYS A 189 21.43 17.86 -28.60
C CYS A 189 20.56 18.81 -29.45
N VAL A 190 19.51 19.42 -28.86
CA VAL A 190 18.56 20.30 -29.57
C VAL A 190 19.07 21.75 -29.65
N ASN A 191 19.75 22.25 -28.62
CA ASN A 191 20.15 23.66 -28.53
C ASN A 191 21.37 24.02 -29.41
N GLY A 192 22.11 23.03 -29.89
CA GLY A 192 23.32 23.23 -30.69
C GLY A 192 23.07 23.48 -32.17
N GLY A 193 22.09 24.33 -32.57
CA GLY A 193 21.58 24.53 -33.95
C GLY A 193 22.55 24.74 -35.13
N VAL A 194 23.86 24.65 -34.90
CA VAL A 194 24.96 24.64 -35.88
C VAL A 194 25.52 23.22 -36.13
N GLY A 195 25.08 22.21 -35.35
CA GLY A 195 25.56 20.83 -35.38
C GLY A 195 26.84 20.61 -34.56
N PHE A 196 27.19 19.35 -34.34
CA PHE A 196 28.31 18.92 -33.48
C PHE A 196 29.57 18.62 -34.31
N SER A 197 30.74 18.86 -33.72
CA SER A 197 31.99 18.25 -34.18
C SER A 197 31.98 16.74 -33.92
N GLU A 198 32.91 16.00 -34.53
CA GLU A 198 33.06 14.56 -34.28
C GLU A 198 33.31 14.23 -32.82
N GLU A 199 34.21 14.98 -32.19
CA GLU A 199 34.52 14.83 -30.78
C GLU A 199 33.32 15.17 -29.88
N GLY A 200 32.55 16.21 -30.23
CA GLY A 200 31.32 16.57 -29.52
C GLY A 200 30.25 15.49 -29.62
N ALA A 201 30.03 14.94 -30.82
CA ALA A 201 29.07 13.86 -31.03
C ALA A 201 29.48 12.57 -30.31
N ARG A 202 30.77 12.20 -30.36
CA ARG A 202 31.32 11.05 -29.61
C ARG A 202 31.16 11.21 -28.11
N SER A 203 31.42 12.39 -27.56
CA SER A 203 31.25 12.67 -26.13
C SER A 203 29.80 12.49 -25.68
N ILE A 204 28.82 12.88 -26.50
CA ILE A 204 27.39 12.68 -26.20
C ILE A 204 27.03 11.19 -26.19
N ILE A 205 27.50 10.42 -27.18
CA ILE A 205 27.28 8.97 -27.26
C ILE A 205 27.90 8.25 -26.05
N GLU A 206 29.10 8.66 -25.63
CA GLU A 206 29.78 8.11 -24.47
C GLU A 206 29.02 8.40 -23.17
N LYS A 207 28.62 9.65 -22.93
CA LYS A 207 27.81 10.04 -21.75
C LYS A 207 26.52 9.24 -21.67
N ARG A 208 25.80 9.09 -22.78
CA ARG A 208 24.60 8.25 -22.84
C ARG A 208 24.90 6.82 -22.39
N THR A 209 25.95 6.22 -22.93
CA THR A 209 26.35 4.83 -22.60
C THR A 209 26.64 4.69 -21.11
N ILE A 210 27.31 5.68 -20.50
CA ILE A 210 27.55 5.72 -19.05
C ILE A 210 26.23 5.77 -18.27
N TYR A 211 25.29 6.64 -18.62
CA TYR A 211 24.01 6.75 -17.92
C TYR A 211 23.17 5.46 -18.00
N VAL A 212 23.16 4.79 -19.15
CA VAL A 212 22.50 3.48 -19.31
C VAL A 212 23.19 2.40 -18.46
N GLY A 213 24.53 2.40 -18.45
CA GLY A 213 25.32 1.49 -17.61
C GLY A 213 25.04 1.70 -16.12
N ASN A 214 24.94 2.95 -15.67
CA ASN A 214 24.61 3.29 -14.28
C ASN A 214 23.25 2.75 -13.86
N ILE A 215 22.21 2.92 -14.69
CA ILE A 215 20.86 2.40 -14.39
C ILE A 215 20.83 0.87 -14.36
N THR A 216 21.53 0.22 -15.30
CA THR A 216 21.66 -1.25 -15.30
C THR A 216 22.31 -1.76 -14.02
N LYS A 217 23.40 -1.11 -13.61
CA LYS A 217 24.11 -1.44 -12.39
C LYS A 217 23.26 -1.18 -11.14
N LEU A 218 22.55 -0.05 -11.08
CA LEU A 218 21.61 0.26 -10.00
C LEU A 218 20.57 -0.85 -9.82
N TYR A 219 20.01 -1.37 -10.90
CA TYR A 219 19.08 -2.50 -10.82
C TYR A 219 19.75 -3.75 -10.28
N GLN A 220 20.89 -4.15 -10.86
CA GLN A 220 21.62 -5.36 -10.45
C GLN A 220 22.04 -5.33 -8.98
N ASP A 221 22.52 -4.19 -8.51
CA ASP A 221 23.03 -4.01 -7.14
C ASP A 221 21.89 -4.03 -6.10
N ASN A 222 20.65 -3.69 -6.48
CA ASN A 222 19.58 -3.44 -5.51
C ASN A 222 18.41 -4.45 -5.58
N ILE A 223 18.20 -5.14 -6.70
CA ILE A 223 16.97 -5.93 -6.91
C ILE A 223 16.83 -7.08 -5.90
N ASN A 224 17.90 -7.79 -5.59
CA ASN A 224 17.87 -8.91 -4.63
C ASN A 224 17.52 -8.44 -3.21
N GLU A 225 18.14 -7.34 -2.77
CA GLU A 225 17.84 -6.75 -1.46
C GLU A 225 16.40 -6.25 -1.40
N LEU A 226 15.91 -5.64 -2.48
CA LEU A 226 14.53 -5.17 -2.56
C LEU A 226 13.53 -6.33 -2.42
N TYR A 227 13.77 -7.47 -3.07
CA TYR A 227 12.94 -8.68 -2.90
C TYR A 227 12.97 -9.22 -1.47
N VAL A 228 14.14 -9.26 -0.83
CA VAL A 228 14.27 -9.70 0.56
C VAL A 228 13.48 -8.79 1.49
N LEU A 229 13.63 -7.47 1.36
CA LEU A 229 12.92 -6.50 2.19
C LEU A 229 11.40 -6.55 1.97
N ALA A 230 10.96 -6.77 0.72
CA ALA A 230 9.55 -6.95 0.40
C ALA A 230 8.96 -8.18 1.09
N ASN A 231 9.66 -9.32 1.04
CA ASN A 231 9.22 -10.54 1.72
C ASN A 231 9.16 -10.35 3.24
N ASN A 232 10.18 -9.74 3.84
CA ASN A 232 10.18 -9.44 5.27
C ASN A 232 8.98 -8.55 5.67
N ALA A 233 8.66 -7.53 4.87
CA ALA A 233 7.53 -6.64 5.13
C ALA A 233 6.18 -7.39 5.04
N VAL A 234 6.04 -8.32 4.09
CA VAL A 234 4.87 -9.20 3.96
C VAL A 234 4.74 -10.14 5.16
N GLU A 235 5.84 -10.75 5.59
CA GLU A 235 5.89 -11.65 6.75
C GLU A 235 5.55 -10.92 8.05
N GLU A 236 6.16 -9.78 8.32
CA GLU A 236 5.88 -8.92 9.48
C GLU A 236 4.38 -8.60 9.55
N ARG A 237 3.77 -8.22 8.42
CA ARG A 237 2.35 -7.92 8.36
C ARG A 237 1.48 -9.17 8.56
N ASN A 238 1.89 -10.31 8.01
CA ASN A 238 1.16 -11.57 8.18
C ASN A 238 1.14 -12.00 9.66
N GLU A 239 2.25 -11.89 10.37
CA GLU A 239 2.31 -12.13 11.81
C GLU A 239 1.36 -11.23 12.61
N LEU A 240 1.27 -9.95 12.24
CA LEU A 240 0.36 -9.02 12.88
C LEU A 240 -1.11 -9.35 12.59
N SER A 241 -1.40 -9.86 11.39
CA SER A 241 -2.75 -10.27 10.99
C SER A 241 -3.25 -11.53 11.73
N THR A 242 -2.33 -12.42 12.11
CA THR A 242 -2.61 -13.71 12.76
C THR A 242 -2.57 -13.68 14.29
N LYS A 243 -1.92 -12.68 14.89
CA LYS A 243 -1.84 -12.50 16.36
C LYS A 243 -3.10 -11.85 17.01
N MET A 244 -4.18 -11.56 16.26
CA MET A 244 -5.46 -10.99 16.77
C MET A 244 -6.57 -12.02 16.99
#